data_AF-A0A2E4XZX9-F1
#
_entry.id   AF-A0A2E4XZX9-F1
#
_cell.length_a   1.000
_cell.length_b   1.000
_cell.length_c   1.000
_cell.angle_alpha   90.00
_cell.angle_beta   90.00
_cell.angle_gamma   90.00
#
_symmetry.space_group_name_H-M   'P 1'
#
loop_
_entity.id
_entity.type
_entity.pdbx_description
1 polymer ?
#
loop_
_entity_poly.entity_id
_entity_poly.type
_entity_poly.pdbx_seq_one_letter_code
_entity_poly.pdbx_strand_id
1 'polypeptide(L)' 'MNATSEPGPSALKLEDCTNETCPWSGDPVAEDSLTVYNGRVVGFCNPGCRDKFEAATRHFDASHRA' A
#
# COMPACT_ATOMS: atom_id res chain seq x y z
N MET A 1 31.79 -13.95 -9.62
CA MET A 1 30.94 -13.66 -8.45
C MET A 1 29.81 -12.78 -8.96
N ASN A 2 28.76 -13.39 -9.52
CA ASN A 2 27.70 -12.62 -10.15
C ASN A 2 26.40 -13.41 -10.06
N ALA A 3 25.85 -13.43 -8.84
CA ALA A 3 24.42 -13.53 -8.63
C ALA A 3 23.92 -12.08 -8.67
N THR A 4 23.64 -11.57 -9.88
CA THR A 4 22.83 -10.36 -10.01
C THR A 4 21.47 -10.72 -9.46
N SER A 5 21.21 -10.21 -8.26
CA SER A 5 19.95 -10.30 -7.53
C SER A 5 18.78 -10.12 -8.48
N GLU A 6 18.07 -11.21 -8.75
CA GLU A 6 16.72 -11.14 -9.29
C GLU A 6 15.86 -10.53 -8.19
N PRO A 7 15.32 -9.30 -8.34
CA PRO A 7 14.24 -8.89 -7.47
C PRO A 7 13.05 -9.77 -7.84
N GLY A 8 12.80 -10.79 -7.03
CA GLY A 8 11.58 -11.58 -7.11
C GLY A 8 10.37 -10.63 -7.20
N PRO A 9 9.39 -10.90 -8.08
CA PRO A 9 8.28 -10.00 -8.26
C PRO A 9 7.53 -9.94 -6.94
N SER A 10 7.18 -8.73 -6.49
CA SER A 10 6.15 -8.42 -5.47
C SER A 10 6.59 -7.94 -4.09
N ALA A 11 7.87 -7.64 -3.83
CA ALA A 11 8.20 -6.82 -2.66
C ALA A 11 7.84 -5.36 -2.96
N LEU A 12 6.60 -4.96 -2.61
CA LEU A 12 6.20 -3.56 -2.61
C LEU A 12 7.21 -2.77 -1.77
N LYS A 13 7.69 -1.64 -2.27
CA LYS A 13 8.70 -0.83 -1.59
C LYS A 13 8.07 0.47 -1.13
N LEU A 14 8.54 0.99 0.01
CA LEU A 14 8.11 2.28 0.55
C LEU A 14 8.32 3.43 -0.44
N GLU A 15 9.34 3.31 -1.30
CA GLU A 15 9.67 4.26 -2.36
C GLU A 15 8.57 4.40 -3.41
N ASP A 16 7.81 3.32 -3.66
CA ASP A 16 6.71 3.30 -4.63
C ASP A 16 5.40 3.76 -3.98
N CYS A 17 5.38 3.84 -2.64
CA CYS A 17 4.22 4.34 -1.91
C CYS A 17 3.94 5.79 -2.31
N THR A 18 2.71 6.04 -2.73
CA THR A 18 2.23 7.39 -2.98
C THR A 18 2.10 8.21 -1.69
N ASN A 19 2.22 7.58 -0.52
CA ASN A 19 2.12 8.21 0.80
C ASN A 19 3.24 7.71 1.73
N GLU A 20 3.85 8.65 2.45
CA GLU A 20 4.91 8.39 3.44
C GLU A 20 4.35 8.21 4.86
N THR A 21 3.12 8.70 5.09
CA THR A 21 2.42 8.61 6.37
C THR A 21 1.03 8.03 6.19
N CYS A 22 0.57 7.33 7.23
CA CYS A 22 -0.71 6.64 7.28
C CYS A 22 -1.84 7.69 7.30
N PRO A 23 -2.78 7.66 6.34
CA PRO A 23 -3.87 8.64 6.27
C PRO A 23 -4.89 8.52 7.41
N TRP A 24 -4.84 7.43 8.19
CA TRP A 24 -5.73 7.23 9.34
C TRP A 24 -5.24 7.96 10.60
N SER A 25 -3.94 7.88 10.89
CA SER A 25 -3.37 8.32 12.17
C SER A 25 -2.27 9.37 12.03
N GLY A 26 -1.63 9.47 10.86
CA GLY A 26 -0.45 10.32 10.62
C GLY A 26 0.89 9.66 10.96
N ASP A 27 0.88 8.43 11.50
CA ASP A 27 2.09 7.63 11.75
C ASP A 27 2.83 7.27 10.46
N PRO A 28 4.16 7.02 10.52
CA PRO A 28 4.91 6.56 9.35
C PRO A 28 4.35 5.24 8.81
N VAL A 29 4.36 5.09 7.49
CA VAL A 29 3.96 3.82 6.86
C VAL A 29 5.00 2.72 7.09
N ALA A 30 4.54 1.48 7.20
CA ALA A 30 5.38 0.31 7.34
C ALA A 30 5.44 -0.45 6.01
N GLU A 31 6.64 -0.87 5.61
CA GLU A 31 6.88 -1.68 4.40
C GLU A 31 6.19 -3.06 4.42
N ASP A 32 5.87 -3.57 5.61
CA ASP A 32 5.09 -4.80 5.78
C ASP A 32 3.58 -4.59 5.59
N SER A 33 3.13 -3.33 5.63
CA SER A 33 1.72 -2.91 5.57
C SER A 33 1.41 -2.11 4.31
N LEU A 34 1.99 -2.54 3.18
CA LEU A 34 1.76 -1.95 1.86
C LEU A 34 0.65 -2.68 1.11
N THR A 35 -0.13 -1.94 0.33
CA THR A 35 -1.13 -2.50 -0.58
C THR A 35 -1.15 -1.74 -1.90
N VAL A 36 -1.63 -2.39 -2.96
CA VAL A 36 -1.82 -1.73 -4.26
C VAL A 36 -3.29 -1.35 -4.37
N TYR A 37 -3.55 -0.05 -4.50
CA TYR A 37 -4.88 0.47 -4.76
C TYR A 37 -4.91 1.29 -6.05
N ASN A 38 -5.79 0.91 -6.98
CA ASN A 38 -5.97 1.61 -8.25
C ASN A 38 -4.65 1.78 -9.04
N GLY A 39 -3.79 0.75 -9.00
CA GLY A 39 -2.47 0.76 -9.63
C GLY A 39 -1.42 1.64 -8.94
N ARG A 40 -1.70 2.16 -7.74
CA ARG A 40 -0.77 2.93 -6.91
C ARG A 40 -0.48 2.17 -5.63
N VAL A 41 0.77 2.20 -5.15
CA VAL A 41 1.10 1.61 -3.86
C VAL A 41 0.73 2.57 -2.75
N VAL A 42 0.03 2.08 -1.74
CA VAL A 42 -0.40 2.83 -0.56
C VAL A 42 0.11 2.10 0.68
N GLY A 43 0.81 2.83 1.54
CA GLY A 43 1.33 2.31 2.80
C GLY A 43 0.45 2.65 4.00
N PHE A 44 0.53 1.81 5.02
CA PHE A 44 -0.19 1.99 6.29
C PHE A 44 0.75 1.78 7.46
N CYS A 45 0.43 2.36 8.61
CA CYS A 45 1.24 2.18 9.82
C CYS A 45 1.10 0.77 10.43
N ASN A 46 0.04 0.03 10.08
CA ASN A 46 -0.21 -1.33 10.52
C ASN A 46 -1.18 -2.05 9.55
N PRO A 47 -1.22 -3.39 9.55
CA PRO A 47 -2.12 -4.14 8.67
C PRO A 47 -3.60 -3.87 8.95
N GLY A 48 -3.98 -3.54 10.19
CA GLY A 48 -5.37 -3.20 10.52
C GLY A 48 -5.88 -1.95 9.79
N CYS A 49 -5.04 -0.92 9.64
CA CYS A 49 -5.34 0.26 8.84
C CYS A 49 -5.45 -0.08 7.36
N ARG A 50 -4.58 -0.97 6.85
CA ARG A 50 -4.65 -1.50 5.48
C ARG A 50 -5.97 -2.20 5.22
N ASP A 51 -6.41 -3.11 6.09
CA ASP A 51 -7.65 -3.87 5.90
C ASP A 51 -8.88 -2.96 5.95
N LYS A 52 -8.91 -1.98 6.87
CA LYS A 52 -9.97 -0.97 6.92
C LYS A 52 -10.00 -0.11 5.66
N PHE A 53 -8.83 0.26 5.14
CA PHE A 53 -8.71 1.02 3.91
C PHE A 53 -9.19 0.20 2.71
N GLU A 54 -8.82 -1.07 2.59
CA GLU A 54 -9.26 -1.95 1.51
C GLU A 54 -10.79 -2.09 1.53
N ALA A 55 -11.40 -2.32 2.69
CA ALA A 55 -12.84 -2.37 2.83
C ALA A 55 -13.50 -1.04 2.41
N ALA A 56 -13.04 0.09 2.96
CA ALA A 56 -13.57 1.41 2.65
C ALA A 56 -13.45 1.75 1.15
N THR A 57 -12.30 1.42 0.58
CA THR A 57 -11.98 1.53 -0.84
C THR A 57 -12.98 0.77 -1.71
N ARG A 58 -13.28 -0.49 -1.38
CA ARG A 58 -14.25 -1.29 -2.14
C ARG A 58 -15.65 -0.68 -2.11
N HIS A 59 -16.03 -0.07 -0.99
CA HIS A 59 -17.30 0.67 -0.89
C HIS A 59 -17.29 1.97 -1.70
N PHE A 60 -16.18 2.70 -1.70
CA PHE A 60 -16.04 3.96 -2.42
C PHE A 60 -15.98 3.78 -3.95
N ASP A 61 -15.19 2.83 -4.44
CA ASP A 61 -15.07 2.51 -5.89
C ASP A 61 -16.42 2.11 -6.48
N ALA A 62 -17.18 1.28 -5.76
CA ALA A 62 -18.53 0.87 -6.15
C ALA A 62 -19.51 2.05 -6.30
N SER A 63 -19.22 3.19 -5.65
CA SER A 63 -20.08 4.37 -5.62
C SER A 63 -19.65 5.48 -6.58
N HIS A 64 -18.48 5.38 -7.22
CA HIS A 64 -17.91 6.46 -8.06
C HIS A 64 -17.65 6.08 -9.52
N ARG A 65 -18.20 4.94 -9.99
CA ARG A 65 -18.37 4.69 -11.43
C ARG A 65 -19.71 5.24 -11.91
N ALA A 66 -19.73 6.53 -12.26
CA ALA A 66 -20.78 7.19 -13.04
C ALA A 66 -20.15 7.93 -14.22
#